data_AF-A0A914SR37-F1
#
_entry.id   AF-A0A914SR37-F1
#
_cell.length_a   1.000
_cell.length_b   1.000
_cell.length_c   1.000
_cell.angle_alpha   90.00
_cell.angle_beta   90.00
_cell.angle_gamma   90.00
#
_symmetry.space_group_name_H-M   'P 1'
#
loop_
_entity.id
_entity.type
_entity.pdbx_description
1 polymer ?
#
loop_
_entity_poly.entity_id
_entity_poly.type
_entity_poly.pdbx_seq_one_letter_code
_entity_poly.pdbx_strand_id
1 'polypeptide(L)'
;MANLNAKIIDQVEHYFGNENLSHDMFFHRKMKEDHGWIPIDILLRCRAVLKLTRNKQIIAAALEESNFVDVSDDGQKVRRKPEFPLPDNMPQYFQDLKKRTVFIRGFPHGANIEEIMQFLNTFGNVVNVITQKHKHSREFRGSLFATFKERAEAENFLHNENTRTFQGAQLVRMMQNDHSEELYSTVVQSL
;
A
#
# COMPACT_ATOMS: atom_id res chain seq x y z
N MET A 1 -9.62 12.92 20.45
CA MET A 1 -8.75 11.72 20.49
C MET A 1 -9.03 10.79 19.32
N ALA A 2 -10.28 10.39 19.04
CA ALA A 2 -10.70 9.50 17.94
C ALA A 2 -9.92 9.62 16.60
N ASN A 3 -9.60 10.83 16.12
CA ASN A 3 -8.83 11.03 14.87
C ASN A 3 -7.41 10.42 14.89
N LEU A 4 -6.82 10.20 16.07
CA LEU A 4 -5.53 9.51 16.22
C LEU A 4 -5.71 7.99 16.22
N ASN A 5 -6.67 7.46 16.98
CA ASN A 5 -6.95 6.02 17.05
C ASN A 5 -7.31 5.49 15.66
N ALA A 6 -8.23 6.15 14.95
CA ALA A 6 -8.60 5.81 13.57
C ALA A 6 -7.37 5.74 12.65
N LYS A 7 -6.51 6.76 12.66
CA LYS A 7 -5.27 6.77 11.84
C LYS A 7 -4.27 5.66 12.20
N ILE A 8 -4.24 5.21 13.46
CA ILE A 8 -3.43 4.07 13.88
C ILE A 8 -4.05 2.77 13.35
N ILE A 9 -5.37 2.60 13.51
CA ILE A 9 -6.14 1.46 12.98
C ILE A 9 -5.95 1.38 11.46
N ASP A 10 -6.35 2.41 10.70
CA ASP A 10 -6.22 2.51 9.23
C ASP A 10 -4.83 2.07 8.75
N GLN A 11 -3.78 2.57 9.41
CA GLN A 11 -2.40 2.31 8.98
C GLN A 11 -1.93 0.90 9.33
N VAL A 12 -2.40 0.30 10.42
CA VAL A 12 -2.07 -1.07 10.81
C VAL A 12 -2.88 -2.08 10.01
N GLU A 13 -4.20 -1.86 9.86
CA GLU A 13 -5.06 -2.67 9.00
C GLU A 13 -4.55 -2.68 7.56
N HIS A 14 -4.08 -1.54 7.03
CA HIS A 14 -3.40 -1.49 5.73
C HIS A 14 -2.14 -2.37 5.68
N TYR A 15 -1.29 -2.40 6.72
CA TYR A 15 -0.09 -3.26 6.71
C TYR A 15 -0.43 -4.76 6.72
N PHE A 16 -1.48 -5.14 7.44
CA PHE A 16 -2.00 -6.51 7.47
C PHE A 16 -2.96 -6.84 6.30
N GLY A 17 -3.31 -5.85 5.47
CA GLY A 17 -4.21 -5.98 4.31
C GLY A 17 -3.62 -6.80 3.17
N ASN A 18 -4.48 -7.48 2.40
CA ASN A 18 -4.05 -8.37 1.31
C ASN A 18 -3.23 -7.61 0.24
N GLU A 19 -3.64 -6.38 -0.03
CA GLU A 19 -3.08 -5.46 -1.00
C GLU A 19 -1.63 -5.10 -0.66
N ASN A 20 -1.33 -4.77 0.61
CA ASN A 20 0.04 -4.52 1.05
C ASN A 20 0.87 -5.81 1.06
N LEU A 21 0.34 -6.90 1.64
CA LEU A 21 1.04 -8.17 1.79
C LEU A 21 1.42 -8.84 0.44
N SER A 22 0.78 -8.44 -0.67
CA SER A 22 1.18 -8.84 -2.01
C SER A 22 2.59 -8.36 -2.43
N HIS A 23 3.06 -7.27 -1.83
CA HIS A 23 4.35 -6.65 -2.14
C HIS A 23 5.27 -6.57 -0.90
N ASP A 24 4.73 -6.41 0.30
CA ASP A 24 5.50 -6.39 1.55
C ASP A 24 5.84 -7.81 2.04
N MET A 25 6.94 -8.32 1.48
CA MET A 25 7.53 -9.59 1.89
C MET A 25 8.16 -9.58 3.29
N PHE A 26 8.26 -8.44 3.98
CA PHE A 26 8.72 -8.40 5.37
C PHE A 26 7.57 -8.71 6.32
N PHE A 27 6.43 -8.04 6.21
CA PHE A 27 5.23 -8.35 6.99
C PHE A 27 4.72 -9.77 6.70
N HIS A 28 4.62 -10.16 5.42
CA HIS A 28 4.15 -11.50 5.02
C HIS A 28 5.09 -12.64 5.50
N ARG A 29 6.38 -12.36 5.74
CA ARG A 29 7.29 -13.31 6.41
C ARG A 29 7.10 -13.31 7.93
N LYS A 30 7.03 -12.14 8.57
CA LYS A 30 6.87 -12.02 10.02
C LYS A 30 5.60 -12.70 10.54
N MET A 31 4.47 -12.58 9.82
CA MET A 31 3.24 -13.31 10.14
C MET A 31 3.41 -14.84 10.16
N LYS A 32 4.41 -15.40 9.47
CA LYS A 32 4.67 -16.85 9.40
C LYS A 32 5.66 -17.34 10.45
N GLU A 33 6.29 -16.46 11.22
CA GLU A 33 7.26 -16.82 12.25
C GLU A 33 6.59 -17.18 13.60
N ASP A 34 5.48 -16.52 13.95
CA ASP A 34 4.87 -16.59 15.29
C ASP A 34 3.33 -16.66 15.22
N HIS A 35 2.79 -17.65 14.49
CA HIS A 35 1.33 -17.91 14.37
C HIS A 35 0.47 -16.66 14.02
N GLY A 36 0.99 -15.80 13.15
CA GLY A 36 0.38 -14.54 12.73
C GLY A 36 0.78 -13.30 13.55
N TRP A 37 1.32 -13.48 14.76
CA TRP A 37 1.68 -12.40 15.67
C TRP A 37 2.91 -11.62 15.22
N ILE A 38 2.87 -10.31 15.41
CA ILE A 38 3.94 -9.36 15.15
C ILE A 38 4.08 -8.45 16.39
N PRO A 39 5.28 -8.34 17.01
CA PRO A 39 5.51 -7.39 18.09
C PRO A 39 5.25 -5.94 17.67
N ILE A 40 4.63 -5.14 18.55
CA ILE A 40 4.35 -3.71 18.31
C ILE A 40 5.65 -2.91 18.13
N ASP A 41 6.80 -3.39 18.63
CA ASP A 41 8.14 -2.88 18.33
C ASP A 41 8.52 -2.91 16.83
N ILE A 42 7.80 -3.68 16.00
CA ILE A 42 7.95 -3.68 14.54
C ILE A 42 7.09 -2.56 13.93
N LEU A 43 5.85 -2.38 14.39
CA LEU A 43 5.02 -1.22 14.01
C LEU A 43 5.71 0.11 14.36
N LEU A 44 6.38 0.18 15.52
CA LEU A 44 7.21 1.31 15.95
C LEU A 44 8.51 1.50 15.14
N ARG A 45 8.75 0.71 14.09
CA ARG A 45 9.80 0.97 13.07
C ARG A 45 9.19 1.46 11.74
N CYS A 46 7.88 1.32 11.57
CA CYS A 46 7.17 1.76 10.37
C CYS A 46 6.99 3.29 10.38
N ARG A 47 7.49 3.97 9.35
CA ARG A 47 7.58 5.44 9.30
C ARG A 47 6.25 6.17 9.46
N ALA A 48 5.13 5.58 9.08
CA ALA A 48 3.82 6.21 9.21
C ALA A 48 3.27 6.13 10.64
N VAL A 49 3.28 4.94 11.26
CA VAL A 49 2.93 4.78 12.69
C VAL A 49 3.83 5.66 13.57
N LEU A 50 5.13 5.75 13.26
CA LEU A 50 6.10 6.64 13.93
C LEU A 50 5.81 8.14 13.80
N LYS A 51 5.02 8.60 12.80
CA LYS A 51 4.52 9.98 12.72
C LYS A 51 3.35 10.21 13.70
N LEU A 52 2.58 9.16 14.01
CA LEU A 52 1.36 9.23 14.82
C LEU A 52 1.67 9.09 16.32
N THR A 53 2.50 8.12 16.69
CA THR A 53 2.86 7.84 18.10
C THR A 53 4.19 7.10 18.21
N ARG A 54 4.78 7.13 19.42
CA ARG A 54 5.95 6.33 19.82
C ARG A 54 5.67 5.44 21.04
N ASN A 55 4.43 5.44 21.52
CA ASN A 55 3.99 4.77 22.74
C ASN A 55 3.23 3.48 22.38
N LYS A 56 3.67 2.32 22.90
CA LYS A 56 3.06 1.01 22.60
C LYS A 56 1.64 0.92 23.10
N GLN A 57 1.37 1.43 24.30
CA GLN A 57 0.07 1.36 24.98
C GLN A 57 -1.00 2.14 24.21
N ILE A 58 -0.63 3.28 23.59
CA ILE A 58 -1.53 4.02 22.68
C ILE A 58 -1.82 3.22 21.40
N ILE A 59 -0.87 2.43 20.90
CA ILE A 59 -1.11 1.54 19.76
C ILE A 59 -2.03 0.39 20.17
N ALA A 60 -1.73 -0.32 21.26
CA ALA A 60 -2.54 -1.42 21.78
C ALA A 60 -4.00 -0.99 22.00
N ALA A 61 -4.23 0.06 22.81
CA ALA A 61 -5.57 0.55 23.12
C ALA A 61 -6.34 1.07 21.89
N ALA A 62 -5.66 1.61 20.86
CA ALA A 62 -6.30 1.97 19.61
C ALA A 62 -6.67 0.75 18.75
N LEU A 63 -5.89 -0.34 18.83
CA LEU A 63 -6.15 -1.56 18.06
C LEU A 63 -7.16 -2.50 18.73
N GLU A 64 -7.44 -2.34 20.03
CA GLU A 64 -8.59 -2.97 20.70
C GLU A 64 -9.94 -2.54 20.09
N GLU A 65 -10.00 -1.35 19.47
CA GLU A 65 -11.17 -0.88 18.69
C GLU A 65 -11.25 -1.47 17.27
N SER A 66 -10.24 -2.23 16.80
CA SER A 66 -10.19 -2.75 15.43
C SER A 66 -11.12 -3.96 15.22
N ASN A 67 -11.80 -3.96 14.08
CA ASN A 67 -12.57 -5.12 13.61
C ASN A 67 -11.71 -6.16 12.86
N PHE A 68 -10.46 -5.84 12.50
CA PHE A 68 -9.61 -6.65 11.61
C PHE A 68 -8.35 -7.23 12.27
N VAL A 69 -7.86 -6.65 13.37
CA VAL A 69 -6.69 -7.16 14.13
C VAL A 69 -7.00 -7.47 15.59
N ASP A 70 -6.35 -8.50 16.13
CA ASP A 70 -6.25 -8.83 17.55
C ASP A 70 -5.01 -8.15 18.17
N VAL A 71 -5.11 -7.78 19.44
CA VAL A 71 -3.97 -7.46 20.31
C VAL A 71 -3.78 -8.64 21.28
N SER A 72 -2.54 -8.95 21.68
CA SER A 72 -2.26 -10.00 22.67
C SER A 72 -2.55 -9.53 24.10
N ASP A 73 -2.84 -10.46 25.01
CA ASP A 73 -3.21 -10.20 26.42
C ASP A 73 -2.17 -9.36 27.20
N ASP A 74 -0.91 -9.34 26.75
CA ASP A 74 0.20 -8.56 27.32
C ASP A 74 0.39 -7.16 26.68
N GLY A 75 -0.43 -6.82 25.70
CA GLY A 75 -0.35 -5.59 24.91
C GLY A 75 0.96 -5.43 24.11
N GLN A 76 1.73 -6.50 23.87
CA GLN A 76 3.03 -6.41 23.17
C GLN A 76 2.98 -6.85 21.70
N LYS A 77 2.01 -7.64 21.28
CA LYS A 77 1.87 -8.15 19.91
C LYS A 77 0.51 -7.79 19.30
N VAL A 78 0.47 -7.79 17.98
CA VAL A 78 -0.72 -7.61 17.14
C VAL A 78 -0.76 -8.72 16.08
N ARG A 79 -1.94 -9.16 15.69
CA ARG A 79 -2.16 -10.18 14.64
C ARG A 79 -3.43 -9.87 13.86
N ARG A 80 -3.47 -10.18 12.56
CA ARG A 80 -4.72 -10.16 11.78
C ARG A 80 -5.69 -11.26 12.25
N LYS A 81 -6.95 -10.89 12.53
CA LYS A 81 -7.97 -11.79 13.08
C LYS A 81 -8.13 -13.06 12.23
N PRO A 82 -8.23 -14.26 12.84
CA PRO A 82 -8.44 -15.52 12.10
C PRO A 82 -9.69 -15.53 11.21
N GLU A 83 -10.71 -14.74 11.56
CA GLU A 83 -11.95 -14.53 10.80
C GLU A 83 -11.72 -13.91 9.40
N PHE A 84 -10.59 -13.23 9.21
CA PHE A 84 -10.18 -12.61 7.94
C PHE A 84 -8.93 -13.32 7.40
N PRO A 85 -9.01 -14.61 6.97
CA PRO A 85 -7.85 -15.33 6.47
C PRO A 85 -7.24 -14.66 5.23
N LEU A 86 -5.99 -15.00 4.91
CA LEU A 86 -5.41 -14.65 3.62
C LEU A 86 -6.11 -15.47 2.52
N PRO A 87 -6.28 -14.92 1.29
CA PRO A 87 -6.89 -15.65 0.17
C PRO A 87 -6.19 -17.01 -0.08
N ASP A 88 -6.95 -18.10 -0.15
CA ASP A 88 -6.39 -19.46 -0.30
C ASP A 88 -5.44 -19.58 -1.51
N ASN A 89 -5.80 -18.91 -2.62
CA ASN A 89 -4.98 -18.80 -3.81
C ASN A 89 -4.37 -17.39 -3.93
N MET A 90 -3.42 -17.07 -3.04
CA MET A 90 -2.60 -15.86 -3.11
C MET A 90 -2.02 -15.57 -4.52
N PRO A 91 -1.47 -16.54 -5.28
CA PRO A 91 -1.01 -16.30 -6.65
C PRO A 91 -2.11 -15.75 -7.58
N GLN A 92 -3.31 -16.34 -7.57
CA GLN A 92 -4.45 -15.85 -8.36
C GLN A 92 -4.87 -14.46 -7.89
N TYR A 93 -5.01 -14.27 -6.58
CA TYR A 93 -5.37 -12.97 -5.99
C TYR A 93 -4.39 -11.87 -6.41
N PHE A 94 -3.08 -12.14 -6.44
CA PHE A 94 -2.08 -11.18 -6.92
C PHE A 94 -2.17 -10.88 -8.42
N GLN A 95 -2.59 -11.84 -9.26
CA GLN A 95 -2.88 -11.55 -10.67
C GLN A 95 -4.12 -10.66 -10.81
N ASP A 96 -5.12 -10.83 -9.94
CA ASP A 96 -6.32 -9.99 -9.93
C ASP A 96 -6.06 -8.59 -9.34
N LEU A 97 -5.11 -8.43 -8.40
CA LEU A 97 -4.59 -7.12 -7.98
C LEU A 97 -4.02 -6.33 -9.16
N LYS A 98 -3.21 -6.97 -10.03
CA LYS A 98 -2.64 -6.30 -11.21
C LYS A 98 -3.71 -5.82 -12.18
N LYS A 99 -4.81 -6.56 -12.34
CA LYS A 99 -5.97 -6.18 -13.17
C LYS A 99 -6.74 -4.96 -12.64
N ARG A 100 -6.46 -4.49 -11.42
CA ARG A 100 -6.97 -3.23 -10.84
C ARG A 100 -5.85 -2.29 -10.38
N THR A 101 -4.62 -2.48 -10.85
CA THR A 101 -3.46 -1.66 -10.48
C THR A 101 -2.88 -0.93 -11.69
N VAL A 102 -2.76 0.39 -11.58
CA VAL A 102 -2.21 1.28 -12.60
C VAL A 102 -0.76 1.62 -12.25
N PHE A 103 0.15 1.49 -13.22
CA PHE A 103 1.48 2.09 -13.14
C PHE A 103 1.43 3.53 -13.66
N ILE A 104 2.06 4.46 -12.93
CA ILE A 104 2.08 5.89 -13.26
C ILE A 104 3.50 6.43 -13.10
N ARG A 105 4.02 7.12 -14.12
CA ARG A 105 5.31 7.84 -14.11
C ARG A 105 5.16 9.26 -14.64
N GLY A 106 6.03 10.17 -14.19
CA GLY A 106 6.03 11.58 -14.61
C GLY A 106 5.66 12.58 -13.51
N PHE A 107 5.45 12.13 -12.27
CA PHE A 107 5.25 13.04 -11.15
C PHE A 107 6.51 13.90 -10.91
N PRO A 108 6.36 15.20 -10.57
CA PRO A 108 7.49 16.09 -10.40
C PRO A 108 8.38 15.66 -9.22
N HIS A 109 9.66 16.03 -9.28
CA HIS A 109 10.59 15.75 -8.19
C HIS A 109 10.17 16.50 -6.92
N GLY A 110 10.21 15.82 -5.77
CA GLY A 110 9.71 16.36 -4.50
C GLY A 110 8.19 16.33 -4.33
N ALA A 111 7.41 15.84 -5.30
CA ALA A 111 5.95 15.75 -5.19
C ALA A 111 5.50 15.00 -3.93
N ASN A 112 4.53 15.59 -3.22
CA ASN A 112 4.01 15.06 -1.98
C ASN A 112 3.11 13.84 -2.22
N ILE A 113 3.39 12.74 -1.53
CA ILE A 113 2.59 11.51 -1.65
C ILE A 113 1.17 11.72 -1.13
N GLU A 114 0.96 12.61 -0.17
CA GLU A 114 -0.37 12.91 0.39
C GLU A 114 -1.25 13.67 -0.64
N GLU A 115 -0.68 14.61 -1.40
CA GLU A 115 -1.35 15.28 -2.54
C GLU A 115 -1.59 14.31 -3.71
N ILE A 116 -0.64 13.42 -4.01
CA ILE A 116 -0.83 12.39 -5.04
C ILE A 116 -1.95 11.43 -4.64
N MET A 117 -2.03 11.00 -3.37
CA MET A 117 -3.13 10.15 -2.89
C MET A 117 -4.49 10.86 -2.97
N GLN A 118 -4.56 12.16 -2.67
CA GLN A 118 -5.79 12.96 -2.85
C GLN A 118 -6.20 13.01 -4.33
N PHE A 119 -5.25 13.31 -5.22
CA PHE A 119 -5.46 13.32 -6.68
C PHE A 119 -5.94 11.96 -7.20
N LEU A 120 -5.30 10.85 -6.84
CA LEU A 120 -5.73 9.54 -7.32
C LEU A 120 -7.15 9.19 -6.83
N ASN A 121 -7.50 9.59 -5.60
CA ASN A 121 -8.84 9.41 -5.04
C ASN A 121 -9.94 10.31 -5.65
N THR A 122 -9.61 11.25 -6.56
CA THR A 122 -10.63 11.90 -7.42
C THR A 122 -10.98 11.09 -8.67
N PHE A 123 -10.11 10.18 -9.12
CA PHE A 123 -10.34 9.31 -10.27
C PHE A 123 -10.93 7.93 -9.88
N GLY A 124 -10.85 7.52 -8.61
CA GLY A 124 -11.47 6.30 -8.05
C GLY A 124 -10.92 5.92 -6.67
N ASN A 125 -11.54 4.99 -5.95
CA ASN A 125 -11.10 4.58 -4.61
C ASN A 125 -9.76 3.82 -4.66
N VAL A 126 -8.71 4.35 -4.04
CA VAL A 126 -7.37 3.74 -4.03
C VAL A 126 -7.08 3.06 -2.69
N VAL A 127 -6.91 1.74 -2.75
CA VAL A 127 -6.66 0.87 -1.57
C VAL A 127 -5.17 0.64 -1.28
N ASN A 128 -4.27 0.89 -2.25
CA ASN A 128 -2.82 0.80 -2.03
C ASN A 128 -2.02 1.71 -2.98
N VAL A 129 -0.93 2.31 -2.50
CA VAL A 129 0.01 3.13 -3.29
C VAL A 129 1.46 2.74 -3.00
N ILE A 130 2.14 2.17 -4.00
CA ILE A 130 3.53 1.72 -3.91
C ILE A 130 4.43 2.66 -4.71
N THR A 131 5.01 3.63 -4.00
CA THR A 131 5.99 4.57 -4.57
C THR A 131 7.28 3.85 -4.97
N GLN A 132 7.73 4.00 -6.21
CA GLN A 132 9.10 3.62 -6.58
C GLN A 132 10.09 4.64 -5.99
N LYS A 133 11.23 4.14 -5.50
CA LYS A 133 12.23 4.93 -4.77
C LYS A 133 13.65 4.63 -5.25
N HIS A 134 14.53 5.63 -5.20
CA HIS A 134 15.95 5.45 -5.49
C HIS A 134 16.59 4.50 -4.46
N LYS A 135 17.43 3.56 -4.92
CA LYS A 135 17.99 2.49 -4.07
C LYS A 135 18.76 3.04 -2.86
N HIS A 136 19.55 4.10 -3.05
CA HIS A 136 20.43 4.66 -2.04
C HIS A 136 19.77 5.76 -1.21
N SER A 137 19.33 6.87 -1.83
CA SER A 137 18.72 8.00 -1.11
C SER A 137 17.31 7.73 -0.56
N ARG A 138 16.63 6.69 -1.05
CA ARG A 138 15.23 6.33 -0.70
C ARG A 138 14.18 7.40 -1.05
N GLU A 139 14.57 8.41 -1.83
CA GLU A 139 13.71 9.46 -2.39
C GLU A 139 12.75 8.90 -3.44
N PHE A 140 11.64 9.59 -3.65
CA PHE A 140 10.63 9.24 -4.65
C PHE A 140 11.16 9.42 -6.08
N ARG A 141 10.96 8.41 -6.94
CA ARG A 141 11.48 8.37 -8.32
C ARG A 141 10.59 9.11 -9.34
N GLY A 142 9.49 9.74 -8.91
CA GLY A 142 8.48 10.29 -9.83
C GLY A 142 7.56 9.23 -10.46
N SER A 143 7.55 8.00 -9.91
CA SER A 143 6.77 6.86 -10.40
C SER A 143 6.24 5.97 -9.27
N LEU A 144 5.06 5.38 -9.47
CA LEU A 144 4.37 4.54 -8.48
C LEU A 144 3.44 3.51 -9.14
N PHE A 145 2.94 2.58 -8.33
CA PHE A 145 1.76 1.78 -8.62
C PHE A 145 0.61 2.20 -7.71
N ALA A 146 -0.61 2.30 -8.25
CA ALA A 146 -1.83 2.60 -7.52
C ALA A 146 -2.86 1.49 -7.75
N THR A 147 -3.24 0.79 -6.68
CA THR A 147 -4.27 -0.26 -6.72
C THR A 147 -5.61 0.35 -6.37
N PHE A 148 -6.55 0.33 -7.32
CA PHE A 148 -7.93 0.74 -7.12
C PHE A 148 -8.73 -0.37 -6.45
N LYS A 149 -9.88 -0.02 -5.85
CA LYS A 149 -10.78 -1.00 -5.25
C LYS A 149 -11.41 -1.88 -6.35
N GLU A 150 -11.91 -1.27 -7.42
CA GLU A 150 -12.49 -2.00 -8.55
C GLU A 150 -11.67 -1.85 -9.84
N ARG A 151 -11.70 -2.89 -10.69
CA ARG A 151 -11.07 -2.83 -12.02
C ARG A 151 -11.62 -1.68 -12.88
N ALA A 152 -12.93 -1.43 -12.80
CA ALA A 152 -13.58 -0.36 -13.55
C ALA A 152 -13.06 1.04 -13.14
N GLU A 153 -12.63 1.24 -11.90
CA GLU A 153 -12.01 2.50 -11.46
C GLU A 153 -10.63 2.69 -12.09
N ALA A 154 -9.81 1.63 -12.14
CA ALA A 154 -8.51 1.65 -12.84
C ALA A 154 -8.67 1.90 -14.36
N GLU A 155 -9.70 1.33 -14.99
CA GLU A 155 -9.99 1.56 -16.41
C GLU A 155 -10.52 2.99 -16.64
N ASN A 156 -11.38 3.51 -15.77
CA ASN A 156 -11.84 4.90 -15.82
C ASN A 156 -10.69 5.90 -15.58
N PHE A 157 -9.75 5.59 -14.70
CA PHE A 157 -8.51 6.35 -14.50
C PHE A 157 -7.71 6.47 -15.82
N LEU A 158 -7.64 5.37 -16.59
CA LEU A 158 -6.90 5.33 -17.85
C LEU A 158 -7.65 6.00 -19.02
N HIS A 159 -8.99 6.02 -19.02
CA HIS A 159 -9.76 6.71 -20.07
C HIS A 159 -9.99 8.21 -19.81
N ASN A 160 -9.89 8.70 -18.56
CA ASN A 160 -10.19 10.10 -18.24
C ASN A 160 -9.00 11.03 -18.48
N GLU A 161 -9.11 11.91 -19.48
CA GLU A 161 -8.05 12.84 -19.90
C GLU A 161 -7.55 13.77 -18.78
N ASN A 162 -8.42 14.24 -17.89
CA ASN A 162 -8.00 15.17 -16.83
C ASN A 162 -6.98 14.51 -15.88
N THR A 163 -7.21 13.23 -15.54
CA THR A 163 -6.42 12.53 -14.50
C THR A 163 -5.08 12.02 -15.17
N ARG A 164 -4.73 12.49 -16.41
CA ARG A 164 -3.40 12.41 -17.09
C ARG A 164 -2.36 13.43 -16.61
N THR A 165 -2.75 14.54 -16.00
CA THR A 165 -1.80 15.61 -15.63
C THR A 165 -1.83 15.89 -14.15
N PHE A 166 -0.68 16.22 -13.55
CA PHE A 166 -0.58 16.53 -12.12
C PHE A 166 0.36 17.73 -11.92
N GLN A 167 -0.14 18.81 -11.33
CA GLN A 167 0.62 20.04 -11.07
C GLN A 167 1.35 20.58 -12.33
N GLY A 168 0.71 20.44 -13.51
CA GLY A 168 1.27 20.83 -14.81
C GLY A 168 2.21 19.80 -15.46
N ALA A 169 2.67 18.78 -14.73
CA ALA A 169 3.45 17.68 -15.28
C ALA A 169 2.56 16.69 -16.06
N GLN A 170 3.10 16.16 -17.16
CA GLN A 170 2.46 15.12 -17.97
C GLN A 170 2.75 13.73 -17.37
N LEU A 171 1.71 12.95 -17.10
CA LEU A 171 1.85 11.58 -16.58
C LEU A 171 1.67 10.56 -17.71
N VAL A 172 2.59 9.58 -17.76
CA VAL A 172 2.37 8.34 -18.51
C VAL A 172 1.77 7.31 -17.55
N ARG A 173 0.59 6.78 -17.90
CA ARG A 173 -0.21 5.87 -17.07
C ARG A 173 -0.73 4.69 -17.90
N MET A 174 -0.60 3.47 -17.37
CA MET A 174 -0.92 2.18 -18.02
C MET A 174 -1.23 1.11 -16.96
N MET A 175 -1.78 -0.06 -17.31
CA MET A 175 -1.99 -1.13 -16.33
C MET A 175 -0.65 -1.76 -15.91
N GLN A 176 -0.62 -2.37 -14.72
CA GLN A 176 0.59 -3.00 -14.18
C GLN A 176 1.11 -4.18 -15.05
N ASN A 177 0.22 -4.85 -15.78
CA ASN A 177 0.60 -5.90 -16.74
C ASN A 177 1.34 -5.29 -17.95
N ASP A 178 0.75 -4.30 -18.61
CA ASP A 178 1.32 -3.57 -19.75
C ASP A 178 2.72 -3.03 -19.43
N HIS A 179 2.90 -2.46 -18.23
CA HIS A 179 4.22 -2.00 -17.76
C HIS A 179 5.23 -3.14 -17.54
N SER A 180 4.76 -4.31 -17.11
CA SER A 180 5.62 -5.49 -16.96
C SER A 180 6.10 -6.01 -18.32
N GLU A 181 5.25 -5.91 -19.35
CA GLU A 181 5.55 -6.27 -20.74
C GLU A 181 6.43 -5.22 -21.43
N GLU A 182 6.22 -3.92 -21.16
CA GLU A 182 7.12 -2.82 -21.56
C GLU A 182 8.54 -3.08 -21.05
N LEU A 183 8.69 -3.38 -19.76
CA LEU A 183 9.99 -3.65 -19.14
C LEU A 183 10.64 -4.93 -19.68
N TYR A 184 9.89 -6.03 -19.83
CA TYR A 184 10.42 -7.27 -20.38
C TYR A 184 10.94 -7.08 -21.81
N SER A 185 10.14 -6.44 -22.67
CA SER A 185 10.51 -6.13 -24.06
C SER A 185 11.76 -5.24 -24.12
N THR A 186 11.81 -4.20 -23.29
CA THR A 186 12.98 -3.28 -23.21
C THR A 186 14.25 -4.03 -22.79
N VAL A 187 14.17 -4.93 -21.81
CA VAL A 187 15.34 -5.71 -21.36
C VAL A 187 15.80 -6.68 -22.45
N VAL A 188 14.87 -7.43 -23.07
CA VAL A 188 15.21 -8.40 -24.15
C VAL A 188 15.79 -7.71 -25.38
N GLN A 189 15.38 -6.47 -25.68
CA GLN A 189 15.95 -5.66 -26.77
C GLN A 189 17.30 -5.00 -26.42
N SER A 190 17.79 -5.14 -25.18
CA SER A 190 19.05 -4.58 -24.69
C SER A 190 20.14 -5.61 -24.41
N LEU A 191 19.93 -6.86 -24.87
CA LEU A 191 20.80 -8.03 -24.71
C LEU A 191 21.28 -8.54 -26.07
#